data_AF-V6LMF0-F1
#
_entry.id   AF-V6LMF0-F1
#
_cell.length_a   1.000
_cell.length_b   1.000
_cell.length_c   1.000
_cell.angle_alpha   90.00
_cell.angle_beta   90.00
_cell.angle_gamma   90.00
#
_symmetry.space_group_name_H-M   'P 1'
#
loop_
_entity.id
_entity.type
_entity.pdbx_description
1 polymer ?
#
loop_
_entity_poly.entity_id
_entity_poly.type
_entity_poly.pdbx_seq_one_letter_code
_entity_poly.pdbx_strand_id
1 'polypeptide(L)' 'MHDISWSVEDMFYLLLSVEQFGTNWNTIKNEIFPFREVKQLSYKYQNLIRERCHKEEQAMIMYQRRRRLLRKIKRGIFAQ' A
#
# COMPACT_ATOMS: atom_id res chain seq x y z
N MET A 1 -12.14 25.71 -4.29
CA MET A 1 -10.98 24.91 -3.84
C MET A 1 -11.42 23.46 -3.81
N HIS A 2 -11.00 22.64 -4.78
CA HIS A 2 -11.21 21.20 -4.68
C HIS A 2 -10.23 20.67 -3.63
N ASP A 3 -10.75 19.91 -2.68
CA ASP A 3 -10.00 19.35 -1.58
C ASP A 3 -8.83 18.53 -2.15
N ILE A 4 -7.61 18.89 -1.75
CA ILE A 4 -6.36 18.33 -2.28
C ILE A 4 -6.13 16.91 -1.75
N SER A 5 -6.89 16.50 -0.72
CA SER A 5 -6.81 15.20 -0.08
C SER A 5 -7.06 14.04 -1.06
N TRP A 6 -6.35 12.94 -0.87
CA TRP A 6 -6.53 11.71 -1.64
C TRP A 6 -7.52 10.82 -0.91
N SER A 7 -8.69 10.57 -1.48
CA SER A 7 -9.65 9.63 -0.92
C SER A 7 -9.16 8.18 -1.08
N VAL A 8 -9.74 7.26 -0.31
CA VAL A 8 -9.44 5.82 -0.44
C VAL A 8 -9.81 5.31 -1.84
N GLU A 9 -10.92 5.81 -2.39
CA GLU A 9 -11.37 5.49 -3.73
C GLU A 9 -10.40 6.01 -4.80
N ASP A 10 -9.90 7.25 -4.68
CA ASP A 10 -8.86 7.77 -5.57
C ASP A 10 -7.59 6.92 -5.54
N MET A 11 -7.19 6.47 -4.34
CA MET A 11 -6.02 5.60 -4.18
C MET A 11 -6.25 4.24 -4.85
N PHE A 12 -7.46 3.69 -4.76
CA PHE A 12 -7.83 2.45 -5.43
C PHE A 12 -7.79 2.61 -6.97
N TYR A 13 -8.41 3.65 -7.52
CA TYR A 13 -8.37 3.90 -8.97
C TYR A 13 -6.95 4.20 -9.47
N LEU A 14 -6.11 4.86 -8.67
CA LEU A 14 -4.71 5.07 -9.02
C LEU A 14 -3.93 3.75 -9.10
N LEU A 15 -4.16 2.81 -8.17
CA LEU A 15 -3.51 1.49 -8.24
C LEU A 15 -4.01 0.68 -9.44
N LEU A 16 -5.32 0.66 -9.67
CA LEU A 16 -5.93 -0.07 -10.79
C LEU A 16 -5.49 0.48 -12.15
N SER A 17 -5.43 1.80 -12.30
CA SER A 17 -4.98 2.43 -13.54
C SER A 17 -3.49 2.18 -13.82
N VAL A 18 -2.65 2.07 -12.80
CA VAL A 18 -1.23 1.66 -12.97
C VAL A 18 -1.12 0.17 -13.32
N GLU A 19 -2.01 -0.68 -12.81
CA GLU A 19 -2.09 -2.09 -13.23
C GLU A 19 -2.51 -2.22 -14.71
N GLN A 20 -3.48 -1.41 -15.15
CA GLN A 20 -4.00 -1.44 -16.52
C GLN A 20 -3.07 -0.79 -17.56
N PHE A 21 -2.49 0.38 -17.24
CA PHE A 21 -1.73 1.20 -18.19
C PHE A 21 -0.22 1.26 -17.91
N GLY A 22 0.25 0.58 -16.85
CA GLY A 22 1.61 0.74 -16.36
C GLY A 22 1.86 2.14 -15.78
N THR A 23 3.12 2.57 -15.75
CA THR A 23 3.50 3.91 -15.26
C THR A 23 3.33 5.03 -16.30
N ASN A 24 2.40 4.87 -17.25
CA ASN A 24 2.09 5.90 -18.23
C ASN A 24 1.19 6.99 -17.61
N TRP A 25 1.82 7.90 -16.85
CA TRP A 25 1.13 8.93 -16.09
C TRP A 25 0.33 9.92 -16.92
N ASN A 26 0.75 10.17 -18.17
CA ASN A 26 0.01 11.07 -19.06
C ASN A 26 -1.33 10.44 -19.45
N THR A 27 -1.35 9.15 -19.76
CA THR A 27 -2.59 8.41 -20.02
C THR A 27 -3.47 8.38 -18.78
N ILE A 28 -2.91 8.04 -17.61
CA ILE A 28 -3.68 7.98 -16.35
C ILE A 28 -4.28 9.34 -15.98
N LYS A 29 -3.53 10.43 -16.20
CA LYS A 29 -4.04 11.79 -16.03
C LYS A 29 -5.22 12.04 -16.97
N ASN A 30 -5.06 11.81 -18.26
CA ASN A 30 -6.06 12.18 -19.25
C ASN A 30 -7.35 11.36 -19.13
N GLU A 31 -7.22 10.06 -18.83
CA GLU A 31 -8.35 9.13 -18.78
C GLU A 31 -9.05 9.10 -17.42
N ILE A 32 -8.29 9.19 -16.31
CA ILE A 32 -8.81 8.90 -14.96
C ILE A 32 -8.73 10.11 -14.02
N PHE A 33 -7.61 10.85 -14.05
CA PHE A 33 -7.37 11.96 -13.11
C PHE A 33 -7.09 13.29 -13.81
N PRO A 34 -8.04 13.85 -14.59
CA PRO A 34 -7.79 15.03 -15.43
C PRO A 34 -7.38 16.27 -14.65
N PHE A 35 -7.79 16.36 -13.37
CA PHE A 35 -7.50 17.48 -12.47
C PHE A 35 -6.23 17.29 -11.63
N ARG A 36 -5.56 16.13 -11.71
CA ARG A 36 -4.30 15.90 -11.01
C ARG A 36 -3.13 16.13 -11.94
N GLU A 37 -2.05 16.65 -11.40
CA GLU A 37 -0.80 16.73 -12.14
C GLU A 37 -0.11 15.36 -12.18
N VAL A 38 0.59 15.07 -13.29
CA VAL A 38 1.41 13.87 -13.45
C VAL A 38 2.37 13.67 -12.27
N LYS A 39 2.97 14.76 -11.77
CA LYS A 39 3.87 14.72 -10.62
C LYS A 39 3.15 14.24 -9.35
N GLN A 40 1.90 14.67 -9.13
CA GLN A 40 1.09 14.25 -7.99
C GLN A 40 0.75 12.75 -8.07
N LEU A 41 0.39 12.26 -9.26
CA LEU A 41 0.09 10.84 -9.50
C LEU A 41 1.30 9.95 -9.21
N SER A 42 2.45 10.27 -9.81
CA SER A 42 3.68 9.52 -9.61
C SER A 42 4.12 9.53 -8.15
N TYR A 43 4.07 10.69 -7.50
CA TYR A 43 4.45 10.81 -6.08
C TYR A 43 3.52 10.01 -5.17
N LYS A 44 2.21 10.10 -5.39
CA LYS A 44 1.23 9.35 -4.58
C LYS A 44 1.40 7.85 -4.77
N TYR A 45 1.57 7.37 -5.99
CA TYR A 45 1.78 5.94 -6.26
C TYR A 45 3.04 5.42 -5.57
N GLN A 46 4.17 6.14 -5.67
CA GLN A 46 5.40 5.74 -4.97
C GLN A 46 5.21 5.65 -3.45
N ASN A 47 4.47 6.59 -2.85
CA ASN A 47 4.16 6.53 -1.42
C ASN A 47 3.26 5.34 -1.07
N LEU A 48 2.24 5.06 -1.88
CA LEU A 48 1.37 3.88 -1.68
C LEU A 48 2.16 2.57 -1.72
N ILE A 49 3.11 2.44 -2.65
CA ILE A 49 3.97 1.24 -2.74
C ILE A 49 4.89 1.14 -1.54
N ARG A 50 5.49 2.24 -1.08
CA ARG A 50 6.33 2.25 0.13
C ARG A 50 5.55 1.86 1.38
N GLU A 51 4.36 2.42 1.56
CA GLU A 51 3.49 2.09 2.69
C GLU A 51 3.04 0.63 2.66
N ARG A 52 2.72 0.10 1.47
CA ARG A 52 2.34 -1.30 1.30
C ARG A 52 3.51 -2.25 1.63
N CYS A 53 4.70 -1.97 1.12
CA CYS A 53 5.92 -2.73 1.41
C CYS A 53 6.19 -2.80 2.93
N HIS A 54 6.10 -1.66 3.62
CA HIS A 54 6.29 -1.61 5.07
C HIS A 54 5.22 -2.41 5.83
N LYS A 55 3.95 -2.34 5.42
CA LYS A 55 2.86 -3.13 6.06
C LYS A 55 3.04 -4.64 5.85
N GLU A 56 3.46 -5.07 4.65
CA GLU A 56 3.72 -6.47 4.33
C GLU A 56 4.92 -7.02 5.14
N GLU A 57 6.00 -6.24 5.27
CA GLU A 57 7.14 -6.59 6.11
C GLU A 57 6.75 -6.73 7.59
N GLN A 58 6.00 -5.76 8.13
CA GLN A 58 5.52 -5.82 9.52
C GLN A 58 4.59 -7.01 9.75
N ALA A 59 3.69 -7.32 8.81
CA ALA A 59 2.83 -8.49 8.87
C ALA A 59 3.65 -9.79 8.91
N MET A 60 4.73 -9.87 8.12
CA MET A 60 5.62 -11.02 8.11
C MET A 60 6.38 -11.17 9.44
N ILE A 61 6.92 -10.07 10.00
CA ILE A 61 7.57 -10.05 11.31
C ILE A 61 6.60 -10.52 12.41
N MET A 62 5.37 -9.99 12.40
CA MET A 62 4.32 -10.38 13.34
C MET A 62 3.96 -11.86 13.23
N TYR A 63 3.81 -12.37 12.00
CA TYR A 63 3.55 -13.79 11.75
C TYR A 63 4.68 -14.68 12.31
N GLN A 64 5.94 -14.31 12.06
CA GLN A 64 7.10 -15.06 12.58
C GLN A 64 7.16 -15.03 14.11
N ARG A 65 6.91 -13.88 14.74
CA ARG A 65 6.83 -13.74 16.20
C ARG A 65 5.71 -14.61 16.79
N ARG A 66 4.49 -14.54 16.20
CA ARG A 66 3.36 -15.37 16.60
C ARG A 66 3.67 -16.86 16.49
N ARG A 67 4.30 -17.29 15.39
CA ARG A 67 4.73 -18.69 15.18
C ARG A 67 5.74 -19.15 16.24
N ARG A 68 6.69 -18.29 16.62
CA ARG A 68 7.65 -18.59 17.72
C ARG A 68 6.95 -18.71 19.07
N LEU A 69 6.03 -17.81 19.39
CA LEU A 69 5.24 -17.85 20.62
C LEU A 69 4.41 -19.13 20.71
N LEU A 70 3.69 -19.49 19.65
CA LEU A 70 2.91 -20.73 19.58
C LEU A 70 3.77 -21.98 19.79
N ARG A 71 5.01 -21.99 19.27
CA ARG A 71 5.96 -23.09 19.53
C ARG A 71 6.43 -23.15 20.99
N LYS A 72 6.65 -22.00 21.64
CA LYS A 72 7.01 -21.94 23.07
C LYS A 72 5.87 -22.42 23.96
N ILE A 73 4.64 -22.00 23.67
CA ILE A 73 3.42 -22.43 24.36
C ILE A 73 3.23 -23.94 24.22
N LYS A 74 3.32 -24.50 23.00
CA LYS A 74 3.21 -25.94 22.75
C LYS A 74 4.29 -26.78 23.45
N ARG A 75 5.42 -26.18 23.83
CA ARG A 75 6.51 -26.86 24.55
C ARG A 75 6.41 -26.71 26.08
N GLY A 76 5.34 -26.09 26.60
CA GLY A 76 5.13 -25.93 28.05
C GLY A 76 6.09 -24.97 28.74
N ILE A 77 6.82 -24.12 28.00
CA ILE A 77 7.93 -23.29 28.53
C ILE A 77 7.42 -22.13 29.42
N PHE A 78 6.11 -21.91 29.52
CA PHE A 78 5.50 -20.85 30.35
C PHE A 78 4.94 -21.34 31.70
N ALA A 79 5.21 -22.57 32.11
CA ALA A 79 4.85 -23.08 33.43
C ALA A 79 6.09 -23.11 34.34
N GLN A 80 6.40 -21.98 34.97
CA GLN A 80 7.23 -21.87 36.18
C GLN A 80 6.88 -20.56 36.89
#